data_AF-A0A5Q0UJP4-F1
#
_entry.id   AF-A0A5Q0UJP4-F1
#
_cell.length_a   1.000
_cell.length_b   1.000
_cell.length_c   1.000
_cell.angle_alpha   90.00
_cell.angle_beta   90.00
_cell.angle_gamma   90.00
#
_symmetry.space_group_name_H-M   'P 1'
#
loop_
_entity.id
_entity.type
_entity.pdbx_description
1 polymer ?
#
loop_
_entity_poly.entity_id
_entity_poly.type
_entity_poly.pdbx_seq_one_letter_code
_entity_poly.pdbx_strand_id
1 'polypeptide(L)'
;MSPPRVSRWSRRFVGAGAAALVAWAVLAPLGVGRRLAVVLLLYGFVLHTVFGKSYALVPSYFDRTLATPRAPAVQFPLSVVGVVALAVGTRPGVPGVVSTVGAVAWFAGVLVWLGALGWTVRDNRSGAATATGDHQSDRRPIDRVSNAAVPLVAGYLSVGSYALFAGAVGLPAPLGGVPARISHLLGAGGAALLVLAVGFRLFPRFLVAHPPRALVFVVLGAGSVGPALLAAGLDGGPLLVAGAVVEAVAILGFALAYGLLYRRSDRRRVGLRAVLAGVAAGVVTVGLATHLVFVGRAPAVVTLHYQFALVGFLGLTIVGAALQFYPPSVGVWPGSNDRTALASVSLLAVGLLCQLAGLVVPGATAVGRLAVLAGAVGYAYLLASAFVARG
;
A
#
# COMPACT_ATOMS: atom_id res chain seq x y z
N MET A 1 21.79 17.43 1.42
CA MET A 1 20.69 17.94 0.56
C MET A 1 19.52 18.28 1.46
N SER A 2 18.89 19.42 1.24
CA SER A 2 17.86 19.96 2.12
C SER A 2 16.52 19.20 2.03
N PRO A 3 15.68 19.22 3.08
CA PRO A 3 14.32 18.65 3.09
C PRO A 3 13.45 18.91 1.84
N PRO A 4 13.57 20.09 1.15
CA PRO A 4 12.86 20.35 -0.10
C PRO A 4 13.12 19.36 -1.24
N ARG A 5 14.34 18.81 -1.36
CA ARG A 5 14.66 17.86 -2.46
C ARG A 5 14.03 16.48 -2.25
N VAL A 6 14.02 15.97 -1.02
CA VAL A 6 13.33 14.71 -0.67
C VAL A 6 11.81 14.87 -0.87
N SER A 7 11.28 16.04 -0.50
CA SER A 7 9.87 16.39 -0.72
C SER A 7 9.48 16.36 -2.22
N ARG A 8 10.36 16.83 -3.11
CA ARG A 8 10.11 16.80 -4.57
C ARG A 8 10.02 15.37 -5.11
N TRP A 9 10.94 14.48 -4.74
CA TRP A 9 10.90 13.09 -5.18
C TRP A 9 9.73 12.31 -4.58
N SER A 10 9.40 12.59 -3.32
CA SER A 10 8.18 12.04 -2.69
C SER A 10 6.93 12.34 -3.53
N ARG A 11 6.78 13.59 -4.01
CA ARG A 11 5.67 13.97 -4.91
C ARG A 11 5.70 13.20 -6.24
N ARG A 12 6.87 13.00 -6.85
CA ARG A 12 7.01 12.24 -8.11
C ARG A 12 6.55 10.79 -7.94
N PHE A 13 6.98 10.11 -6.88
CA PHE A 13 6.55 8.76 -6.56
C PHE A 13 5.03 8.66 -6.31
N VAL A 14 4.47 9.58 -5.52
CA VAL A 14 3.02 9.64 -5.25
C VAL A 14 2.24 9.93 -6.54
N GLY A 15 2.73 10.82 -7.39
CA GLY A 15 2.14 11.12 -8.69
C GLY A 15 2.16 9.93 -9.66
N ALA A 16 3.29 9.23 -9.76
CA ALA A 16 3.39 7.97 -10.50
C ALA A 16 2.41 6.92 -9.96
N GLY A 17 2.26 6.87 -8.62
CA GLY A 17 1.29 6.01 -7.98
C GLY A 17 -0.16 6.32 -8.39
N ALA A 18 -0.55 7.58 -8.33
CA ALA A 18 -1.88 8.02 -8.76
C ALA A 18 -2.13 7.74 -10.25
N ALA A 19 -1.12 7.97 -11.10
CA ALA A 19 -1.21 7.65 -12.53
C ALA A 19 -1.39 6.15 -12.78
N ALA A 20 -0.71 5.28 -12.04
CA ALA A 20 -0.88 3.83 -12.16
C ALA A 20 -2.27 3.35 -11.71
N LEU A 21 -2.84 3.97 -10.65
CA LEU A 21 -4.23 3.72 -10.24
C LEU A 21 -5.22 4.10 -11.34
N VAL A 22 -5.05 5.28 -11.95
CA VAL A 22 -5.88 5.72 -13.08
C VAL A 22 -5.72 4.79 -14.27
N ALA A 23 -4.49 4.44 -14.64
CA ALA A 23 -4.21 3.52 -15.75
C ALA A 23 -4.89 2.17 -15.54
N TRP A 24 -4.84 1.62 -14.32
CA TRP A 24 -5.59 0.41 -14.00
C TRP A 24 -7.10 0.63 -14.12
N ALA A 25 -7.63 1.73 -13.59
CA ALA A 25 -9.07 1.99 -13.60
C ALA A 25 -9.63 2.20 -15.02
N VAL A 26 -8.83 2.76 -15.94
CA VAL A 26 -9.18 2.86 -17.38
C VAL A 26 -9.21 1.48 -18.04
N LEU A 27 -8.27 0.61 -17.67
CA LEU A 27 -8.11 -0.71 -18.27
C LEU A 27 -9.05 -1.77 -17.67
N ALA A 28 -9.48 -1.62 -16.42
CA ALA A 28 -10.32 -2.59 -15.72
C ALA A 28 -11.67 -2.88 -16.42
N PRO A 29 -12.40 -1.88 -16.98
CA PRO A 29 -13.57 -2.12 -17.82
C PRO A 29 -13.30 -3.02 -19.03
N LEU A 30 -12.08 -2.99 -19.58
CA LEU A 30 -11.68 -3.76 -20.76
C LEU A 30 -11.31 -5.21 -20.45
N GLY A 31 -11.52 -5.67 -19.21
CA GLY A 31 -11.30 -7.07 -18.83
C GLY A 31 -9.81 -7.46 -18.76
N VAL A 32 -8.92 -6.54 -18.37
CA VAL A 32 -7.50 -6.86 -18.26
C VAL A 32 -7.21 -8.01 -17.28
N GLY A 33 -6.24 -8.85 -17.64
CA GLY A 33 -5.84 -10.00 -16.85
C GLY A 33 -5.26 -9.62 -15.48
N ARG A 34 -5.39 -10.54 -14.51
CA ARG A 34 -4.92 -10.39 -13.12
C ARG A 34 -3.49 -9.89 -13.00
N ARG A 35 -2.57 -10.38 -13.84
CA ARG A 35 -1.14 -10.01 -13.78
C ARG A 35 -0.96 -8.50 -14.03
N LEU A 36 -1.59 -7.97 -15.07
CA LEU A 36 -1.52 -6.53 -15.38
C LEU A 36 -2.16 -5.70 -14.27
N ALA A 37 -3.31 -6.15 -13.75
CA ALA A 37 -3.97 -5.48 -12.64
C ALA A 37 -3.08 -5.40 -11.39
N VAL A 38 -2.44 -6.50 -11.00
CA VAL A 38 -1.51 -6.53 -9.86
C VAL A 38 -0.28 -5.66 -10.13
N VAL A 39 0.30 -5.68 -11.33
CA VAL A 39 1.44 -4.81 -11.67
C VAL A 39 1.07 -3.33 -11.48
N LEU A 40 -0.04 -2.88 -12.05
CA LEU A 40 -0.44 -1.48 -11.95
C LEU A 40 -0.86 -1.08 -10.52
N LEU A 41 -1.62 -1.94 -9.82
CA LEU A 41 -2.12 -1.62 -8.49
C LEU A 41 -1.06 -1.79 -7.39
N LEU A 42 -0.42 -2.96 -7.30
CA LEU A 42 0.53 -3.24 -6.23
C LEU A 42 1.85 -2.51 -6.48
N TYR A 43 2.47 -2.74 -7.64
CA TYR A 43 3.79 -2.18 -7.91
C TYR A 43 3.67 -0.70 -8.30
N GLY A 44 2.80 -0.40 -9.26
CA GLY A 44 2.62 0.94 -9.81
C GLY A 44 2.02 1.94 -8.84
N PHE A 45 0.94 1.59 -8.13
CA PHE A 45 0.24 2.49 -7.22
C PHE A 45 0.74 2.40 -5.79
N VAL A 46 0.54 1.25 -5.14
CA VAL A 46 0.78 1.07 -3.70
C VAL A 46 2.27 1.25 -3.37
N LEU A 47 3.14 0.46 -4.00
CA LEU A 47 4.56 0.43 -3.65
C LEU A 47 5.31 1.70 -4.09
N HIS A 48 4.99 2.31 -5.24
CA HIS A 48 5.56 3.62 -5.57
C HIS A 48 5.19 4.68 -4.54
N THR A 49 3.93 4.75 -4.11
CA THR A 49 3.50 5.72 -3.08
C THR A 49 4.24 5.49 -1.76
N VAL A 50 4.36 4.22 -1.35
CA VAL A 50 5.12 3.79 -0.18
C VAL A 50 6.59 4.20 -0.28
N PHE A 51 7.27 3.90 -1.39
CA PHE A 51 8.66 4.29 -1.60
C PHE A 51 8.85 5.80 -1.48
N GLY A 52 7.97 6.58 -2.14
CA GLY A 52 8.02 8.04 -2.06
C GLY A 52 7.90 8.60 -0.65
N LYS A 53 7.04 8.01 0.19
CA LYS A 53 6.84 8.48 1.57
C LYS A 53 7.89 7.96 2.54
N SER A 54 8.39 6.74 2.34
CA SER A 54 9.36 6.11 3.22
C SER A 54 10.65 6.91 3.40
N TYR A 55 11.16 7.55 2.34
CA TYR A 55 12.35 8.40 2.41
C TYR A 55 12.21 9.62 3.33
N ALA A 56 10.99 10.08 3.59
CA ALA A 56 10.72 11.14 4.54
C ALA A 56 10.35 10.59 5.93
N LEU A 57 9.51 9.56 5.96
CA LEU A 57 8.93 9.05 7.20
C LEU A 57 9.88 8.13 7.96
N VAL A 58 10.50 7.15 7.30
CA VAL A 58 11.33 6.15 7.98
C VAL A 58 12.53 6.79 8.69
N PRO A 59 13.34 7.68 8.07
CA PRO A 59 14.42 8.33 8.80
C PRO A 59 13.92 9.09 10.03
N SER A 60 12.88 9.94 9.86
CA SER A 60 12.31 10.71 10.96
C SER A 60 11.79 9.82 12.08
N TYR A 61 11.18 8.70 11.74
CA TYR A 61 10.65 7.72 12.68
C TYR A 61 11.73 7.03 13.50
N PHE A 62 12.92 6.91 12.95
CA PHE A 62 14.08 6.35 13.61
C PHE A 62 14.98 7.42 14.24
N ASP A 63 14.50 8.66 14.34
CA ASP A 63 15.28 9.80 14.85
C ASP A 63 16.58 10.02 14.06
N ARG A 64 16.48 9.89 12.74
CA ARG A 64 17.59 10.04 11.80
C ARG A 64 17.22 10.96 10.66
N THR A 65 18.26 11.47 10.01
CA THR A 65 18.16 12.17 8.73
C THR A 65 18.58 11.23 7.61
N LEU A 66 17.93 11.33 6.45
CA LEU A 66 18.24 10.46 5.31
C LEU A 66 19.72 10.61 4.90
N ALA A 67 20.50 9.54 5.04
CA ALA A 67 21.94 9.56 4.82
C ALA A 67 22.32 9.72 3.34
N THR A 68 21.49 9.20 2.43
CA THR A 68 21.72 9.25 0.97
C THR A 68 20.55 9.92 0.24
N PRO A 69 20.45 11.26 0.24
CA PRO A 69 19.26 11.95 -0.31
C PRO A 69 19.13 11.89 -1.84
N ARG A 70 20.14 11.33 -2.53
CA ARG A 70 20.13 11.07 -3.99
C ARG A 70 19.39 9.76 -4.32
N ALA A 71 19.24 8.85 -3.36
CA ALA A 71 18.65 7.53 -3.59
C ALA A 71 17.25 7.57 -4.25
N PRO A 72 16.32 8.48 -3.86
CA PRO A 72 15.02 8.59 -4.55
C PRO A 72 15.15 8.91 -6.04
N ALA A 73 16.18 9.68 -6.43
CA ALA A 73 16.42 10.06 -7.82
C ALA A 73 16.90 8.90 -8.69
N VAL A 74 17.55 7.91 -8.07
CA VAL A 74 18.04 6.69 -8.73
C VAL A 74 16.95 5.62 -8.73
N GLN A 75 16.28 5.40 -7.59
CA GLN A 75 15.21 4.41 -7.50
C GLN A 75 14.05 4.73 -8.43
N PHE A 76 13.62 6.00 -8.50
CA PHE A 76 12.40 6.38 -9.24
C PHE A 76 12.41 5.91 -10.71
N PRO A 77 13.40 6.26 -11.55
CA PRO A 77 13.43 5.78 -12.93
C PRO A 77 13.51 4.25 -13.02
N LEU A 78 14.29 3.59 -12.14
CA LEU A 78 14.41 2.13 -12.12
C LEU A 78 13.07 1.45 -11.83
N SER A 79 12.35 1.90 -10.80
CA SER A 79 11.08 1.30 -10.40
C SER A 79 9.95 1.62 -11.39
N VAL A 80 9.92 2.83 -11.95
CA VAL A 80 8.91 3.22 -12.95
C VAL A 80 9.11 2.44 -14.25
N VAL A 81 10.33 2.40 -14.78
CA VAL A 81 10.66 1.58 -15.96
C VAL A 81 10.37 0.11 -15.67
N GLY A 82 10.72 -0.38 -14.48
CA GLY A 82 10.40 -1.72 -14.01
C GLY A 82 8.91 -2.04 -14.14
N VAL A 83 8.05 -1.19 -13.59
CA VAL A 83 6.59 -1.38 -13.65
C VAL A 83 6.04 -1.27 -15.07
N VAL A 84 6.48 -0.29 -15.85
CA VAL A 84 6.04 -0.13 -17.24
C VAL A 84 6.41 -1.35 -18.06
N ALA A 85 7.66 -1.82 -17.98
CA ALA A 85 8.11 -2.99 -18.70
C ALA A 85 7.40 -4.28 -18.23
N LEU A 86 7.17 -4.45 -16.92
CA LEU A 86 6.35 -5.56 -16.41
C LEU A 86 4.91 -5.52 -16.92
N ALA A 87 4.30 -4.34 -17.02
CA ALA A 87 2.94 -4.15 -17.51
C ALA A 87 2.86 -4.46 -19.02
N VAL A 88 3.76 -3.88 -19.82
CA VAL A 88 3.86 -4.13 -21.26
C VAL A 88 4.16 -5.61 -21.55
N GLY A 89 5.03 -6.22 -20.75
CA GLY A 89 5.37 -7.64 -20.84
C GLY A 89 4.20 -8.60 -20.59
N THR A 90 3.04 -8.12 -20.12
CA THR A 90 1.82 -8.94 -20.02
C THR A 90 1.03 -9.05 -21.33
N ARG A 91 1.39 -8.25 -22.34
CA ARG A 91 0.65 -8.19 -23.62
C ARG A 91 1.04 -9.36 -24.53
N PRO A 92 0.08 -9.97 -25.25
CA PRO A 92 0.38 -10.96 -26.28
C PRO A 92 1.36 -10.40 -27.32
N GLY A 93 2.33 -11.20 -27.77
CA GLY A 93 3.31 -10.83 -28.79
C GLY A 93 4.50 -9.99 -28.28
N VAL A 94 4.51 -9.56 -27.01
CA VAL A 94 5.67 -8.86 -26.43
C VAL A 94 6.76 -9.86 -26.04
N PRO A 95 8.02 -9.67 -26.48
CA PRO A 95 9.13 -10.55 -26.13
C PRO A 95 9.36 -10.68 -24.61
N GLY A 96 9.69 -11.89 -24.14
CA GLY A 96 9.94 -12.18 -22.72
C GLY A 96 11.06 -11.33 -22.09
N VAL A 97 12.02 -10.86 -22.90
CA VAL A 97 13.08 -9.94 -22.45
C VAL A 97 12.52 -8.65 -21.85
N VAL A 98 11.35 -8.16 -22.29
CA VAL A 98 10.72 -6.96 -21.72
C VAL A 98 10.31 -7.19 -20.27
N SER A 99 9.71 -8.36 -19.96
CA SER A 99 9.41 -8.75 -18.58
C SER A 99 10.67 -8.90 -17.74
N THR A 100 11.76 -9.41 -18.34
CA THR A 100 13.05 -9.58 -17.68
C THR A 100 13.68 -8.25 -17.31
N VAL A 101 13.77 -7.30 -18.26
CA VAL A 101 14.20 -5.92 -18.01
C VAL A 101 13.36 -5.29 -16.92
N GLY A 102 12.04 -5.49 -16.95
CA GLY A 102 11.13 -4.99 -15.93
C GLY A 102 11.44 -5.52 -14.52
N ALA A 103 11.65 -6.83 -14.40
CA ALA A 103 11.98 -7.47 -13.13
C ALA A 103 13.36 -7.04 -12.59
N VAL A 104 14.37 -6.93 -13.47
CA VAL A 104 15.73 -6.47 -13.13
C VAL A 104 15.70 -5.01 -12.65
N ALA A 105 15.06 -4.12 -13.41
CA ALA A 105 14.98 -2.71 -13.07
C ALA A 105 14.19 -2.49 -11.77
N TRP A 106 13.09 -3.22 -11.57
CA TRP A 106 12.34 -3.21 -10.32
C TRP A 106 13.22 -3.61 -9.13
N PHE A 107 13.89 -4.77 -9.22
CA PHE A 107 14.73 -5.28 -8.14
C PHE A 107 15.90 -4.35 -7.83
N ALA A 108 16.57 -3.80 -8.85
CA ALA A 108 17.61 -2.80 -8.68
C ALA A 108 17.10 -1.55 -7.93
N GLY A 109 15.90 -1.07 -8.27
CA GLY A 109 15.25 0.03 -7.55
C GLY A 109 14.99 -0.31 -6.08
N VAL A 110 14.56 -1.53 -5.78
CA VAL A 110 14.37 -2.01 -4.40
C VAL A 110 15.71 -2.09 -3.65
N LEU A 111 16.79 -2.53 -4.28
CA LEU A 111 18.13 -2.54 -3.66
C LEU A 111 18.62 -1.13 -3.32
N VAL A 112 18.39 -0.15 -4.19
CA VAL A 112 18.71 1.26 -3.91
C VAL A 112 17.94 1.75 -2.66
N TRP A 113 16.66 1.40 -2.57
CA TRP A 113 15.82 1.75 -1.43
C TRP A 113 16.29 1.10 -0.12
N LEU A 114 16.54 -0.22 -0.15
CA LEU A 114 17.04 -0.99 0.98
C LEU A 114 18.39 -0.46 1.46
N GLY A 115 19.33 -0.23 0.53
CA GLY A 115 20.66 0.30 0.85
C GLY A 115 20.57 1.68 1.48
N ALA A 116 19.76 2.59 0.90
CA ALA A 116 19.61 3.95 1.41
C ALA A 116 18.98 4.00 2.81
N LEU A 117 17.87 3.30 3.03
CA LEU A 117 17.20 3.31 4.33
C LEU A 117 17.96 2.48 5.36
N GLY A 118 18.45 1.29 5.00
CA GLY A 118 19.25 0.44 5.87
C GLY A 118 20.52 1.14 6.34
N TRP A 119 21.21 1.86 5.45
CA TRP A 119 22.34 2.70 5.83
C TRP A 119 21.92 3.85 6.75
N THR A 120 20.77 4.47 6.49
CA THR A 120 20.25 5.59 7.30
C THR A 120 19.94 5.18 8.73
N VAL A 121 19.37 4.00 8.96
CA VAL A 121 18.95 3.53 10.29
C VAL A 121 19.94 2.55 10.93
N ARG A 122 21.16 2.45 10.38
CA ARG A 122 22.14 1.39 10.74
C ARG A 122 22.53 1.37 12.22
N ASP A 123 22.45 2.50 12.90
CA ASP A 123 22.80 2.72 14.30
C ASP A 123 21.58 2.74 15.24
N ASN A 124 20.36 2.56 14.72
CA ASN A 124 19.12 2.48 15.49
C ASN A 124 18.19 1.38 14.94
N ARG A 125 18.74 0.20 14.63
CA ARG A 125 18.00 -0.88 13.94
C ARG A 125 16.77 -1.37 14.71
N SER A 126 16.80 -1.32 16.04
CA SER A 126 15.67 -1.68 16.90
C SER A 126 14.58 -0.60 16.94
N GLY A 127 14.87 0.61 16.46
CA GLY A 127 13.95 1.74 16.50
C GLY A 127 13.70 2.29 17.91
N ALA A 128 14.63 2.07 18.84
CA ALA A 128 14.52 2.49 20.23
C ALA A 128 14.41 4.02 20.38
N ALA A 129 15.17 4.76 19.56
CA ALA A 129 14.99 6.20 19.36
C ALA A 129 13.90 6.44 18.32
N THR A 130 12.88 7.24 18.67
CA THR A 130 11.64 7.37 17.88
C THR A 130 11.34 8.78 17.38
N ALA A 131 12.19 9.76 17.69
CA ALA A 131 11.94 11.20 17.53
C ALA A 131 10.67 11.70 18.24
N THR A 132 10.18 10.96 19.23
CA THR A 132 8.98 11.33 19.99
C THR A 132 9.38 12.22 21.16
N GLY A 133 9.03 13.50 21.06
CA GLY A 133 9.29 14.51 22.09
C GLY A 133 8.63 14.20 23.44
N ASP A 134 9.15 14.79 24.51
CA ASP A 134 8.75 14.44 25.90
C ASP A 134 7.27 14.68 26.19
N HIS A 135 6.67 15.71 25.58
CA HIS A 135 5.24 16.01 25.68
C HIS A 135 4.31 14.92 25.09
N GLN A 136 4.86 13.92 24.38
CA GLN A 136 4.15 12.75 23.86
C GLN A 136 4.85 11.44 24.27
N SER A 137 5.57 11.46 25.40
CA SER A 137 6.38 10.33 25.87
C SER A 137 5.58 9.03 26.07
N ASP A 138 4.28 9.14 26.37
CA ASP A 138 3.34 8.04 26.52
C ASP A 138 3.14 7.21 25.22
N ARG A 139 3.46 7.79 24.05
CA ARG A 139 3.41 7.14 22.72
C ARG A 139 4.65 6.33 22.38
N ARG A 140 5.78 6.58 23.05
CA ARG A 140 7.07 5.92 22.77
C ARG A 140 6.99 4.38 22.71
N PRO A 141 6.26 3.67 23.59
CA PRO A 141 6.16 2.21 23.50
C PRO A 141 5.55 1.75 22.17
N ILE A 142 4.48 2.40 21.72
CA ILE A 142 3.83 2.08 20.43
C ILE A 142 4.77 2.41 19.27
N ASP A 143 5.42 3.58 19.31
CA ASP A 143 6.33 3.99 18.23
C ASP A 143 7.53 3.05 18.08
N ARG A 144 8.08 2.51 19.20
CA ARG A 144 9.16 1.52 19.17
C ARG A 144 8.72 0.21 18.51
N VAL A 145 7.54 -0.30 18.86
CA VAL A 145 7.02 -1.55 18.29
C VAL A 145 6.69 -1.36 16.80
N SER A 146 6.10 -0.22 16.44
CA SER A 146 5.89 0.17 15.05
C SER A 146 7.21 0.22 14.27
N ASN A 147 8.27 0.80 14.85
CA ASN A 147 9.59 0.82 14.21
C ASN A 147 10.19 -0.58 14.06
N ALA A 148 10.05 -1.44 15.07
CA ALA A 148 10.55 -2.81 15.03
C ALA A 148 9.93 -3.67 13.91
N ALA A 149 8.74 -3.31 13.41
CA ALA A 149 8.12 -3.95 12.26
C ALA A 149 8.71 -3.51 10.90
N VAL A 150 9.37 -2.36 10.81
CA VAL A 150 9.90 -1.81 9.55
C VAL A 150 11.01 -2.69 8.92
N PRO A 151 11.96 -3.27 9.68
CA PRO A 151 12.89 -4.26 9.13
C PRO A 151 12.19 -5.48 8.51
N LEU A 152 11.06 -5.93 9.06
CA LEU A 152 10.30 -7.05 8.52
C LEU A 152 9.61 -6.68 7.20
N VAL A 153 9.06 -5.46 7.10
CA VAL A 153 8.59 -4.89 5.82
C VAL A 153 9.71 -4.94 4.78
N ALA A 154 10.91 -4.49 5.14
CA ALA A 154 12.06 -4.51 4.24
C ALA A 154 12.42 -5.96 3.84
N GLY A 155 12.38 -6.90 4.76
CA GLY A 155 12.57 -8.34 4.50
C GLY A 155 11.57 -8.89 3.48
N TYR A 156 10.27 -8.64 3.69
CA TYR A 156 9.22 -9.08 2.77
C TYR A 156 9.35 -8.46 1.38
N LEU A 157 9.64 -7.16 1.29
CA LEU A 157 9.89 -6.48 0.01
C LEU A 157 11.12 -7.05 -0.70
N SER A 158 12.18 -7.37 0.05
CA SER A 158 13.41 -7.97 -0.48
C SER A 158 13.13 -9.35 -1.06
N VAL A 159 12.51 -10.25 -0.28
CA VAL A 159 12.23 -11.63 -0.69
C VAL A 159 11.25 -11.66 -1.87
N GLY A 160 10.17 -10.88 -1.80
CA GLY A 160 9.20 -10.81 -2.91
C GLY A 160 9.80 -10.24 -4.19
N SER A 161 10.63 -9.19 -4.09
CA SER A 161 11.25 -8.58 -5.27
C SER A 161 12.35 -9.47 -5.85
N TYR A 162 13.12 -10.15 -4.99
CA TYR A 162 14.10 -11.16 -5.41
C TYR A 162 13.41 -12.33 -6.10
N ALA A 163 12.29 -12.84 -5.59
CA ALA A 163 11.55 -13.93 -6.22
C ALA A 163 11.08 -13.59 -7.64
N LEU A 164 10.61 -12.34 -7.85
CA LEU A 164 10.26 -11.84 -9.18
C LEU A 164 11.48 -11.78 -10.10
N PHE A 165 12.59 -11.23 -9.61
CA PHE A 165 13.86 -11.16 -10.35
C PHE A 165 14.37 -12.55 -10.71
N ALA A 166 14.51 -13.45 -9.73
CA ALA A 166 15.05 -14.78 -9.90
C ALA A 166 14.25 -15.59 -10.92
N GLY A 167 12.91 -15.55 -10.83
CA GLY A 167 12.05 -16.19 -11.83
C GLY A 167 12.19 -15.62 -13.24
N ALA A 168 12.55 -14.35 -13.38
CA ALA A 168 12.74 -13.72 -14.68
C ALA A 168 14.11 -14.02 -15.33
N VAL A 169 15.14 -14.31 -14.53
CA VAL A 169 16.51 -14.58 -15.02
C VAL A 169 16.92 -16.05 -14.89
N GLY A 170 16.01 -16.94 -14.49
CA GLY A 170 16.28 -18.38 -14.36
C GLY A 170 17.09 -18.77 -13.12
N LEU A 171 17.10 -17.93 -12.07
CA LEU A 171 17.72 -18.26 -10.77
C LEU A 171 16.73 -18.97 -9.84
N PRO A 172 17.20 -19.69 -8.81
CA PRO A 172 16.33 -20.29 -7.80
C PRO A 172 15.47 -19.24 -7.09
N ALA A 173 14.14 -19.34 -7.28
CA ALA A 173 13.20 -18.43 -6.65
C ALA A 173 12.68 -19.00 -5.32
N PRO A 174 12.67 -18.23 -4.22
CA PRO A 174 12.08 -18.67 -2.97
C PRO A 174 10.59 -18.95 -3.19
N LEU A 175 10.09 -19.95 -2.46
CA LEU A 175 8.70 -20.43 -2.56
C LEU A 175 8.29 -20.80 -4.00
N GLY A 176 9.25 -21.22 -4.84
CA GLY A 176 8.99 -21.68 -6.21
C GLY A 176 8.60 -20.59 -7.22
N GLY A 177 8.77 -19.30 -6.87
CA GLY A 177 8.49 -18.20 -7.81
C GLY A 177 7.01 -18.03 -8.18
N VAL A 178 6.09 -18.63 -7.43
CA VAL A 178 4.65 -18.58 -7.72
C VAL A 178 4.12 -17.15 -7.58
N PRO A 179 3.52 -16.54 -8.63
CA PRO A 179 3.13 -15.13 -8.62
C PRO A 179 2.18 -14.72 -7.48
N ALA A 180 1.28 -15.62 -7.07
CA ALA A 180 0.38 -15.37 -5.94
C ALA A 180 1.15 -15.24 -4.61
N ARG A 181 2.19 -16.07 -4.39
CA ARG A 181 3.03 -16.02 -3.19
C ARG A 181 3.87 -14.75 -3.16
N ILE A 182 4.46 -14.39 -4.30
CA ILE A 182 5.18 -13.13 -4.49
C ILE A 182 4.26 -11.94 -4.15
N SER A 183 3.02 -11.97 -4.64
CA SER A 183 2.05 -10.90 -4.39
C SER A 183 1.64 -10.80 -2.92
N HIS A 184 1.57 -11.91 -2.18
CA HIS A 184 1.31 -11.89 -0.73
C HIS A 184 2.52 -11.34 0.05
N LEU A 185 3.74 -11.75 -0.30
CA LEU A 185 4.95 -11.18 0.33
C LEU A 185 5.01 -9.65 0.11
N LEU A 186 4.81 -9.19 -1.13
CA LEU A 186 4.88 -7.77 -1.44
C LEU A 186 3.67 -6.97 -0.94
N GLY A 187 2.47 -7.51 -1.09
CA GLY A 187 1.21 -6.86 -0.75
C GLY A 187 0.89 -6.89 0.74
N ALA A 188 0.88 -8.07 1.35
CA ALA A 188 0.58 -8.23 2.77
C ALA A 188 1.83 -7.92 3.63
N GLY A 189 2.95 -8.60 3.37
CA GLY A 189 4.18 -8.43 4.15
C GLY A 189 4.91 -7.11 3.92
N GLY A 190 4.89 -6.60 2.68
CA GLY A 190 5.48 -5.32 2.34
C GLY A 190 4.52 -4.16 2.64
N ALA A 191 3.46 -4.04 1.84
CA ALA A 191 2.61 -2.86 1.87
C ALA A 191 1.66 -2.82 3.08
N ALA A 192 0.93 -3.90 3.38
CA ALA A 192 -0.03 -3.91 4.49
C ALA A 192 0.66 -3.77 5.84
N LEU A 193 1.68 -4.59 6.13
CA LEU A 193 2.45 -4.45 7.37
C LEU A 193 3.04 -3.04 7.53
N LEU A 194 3.49 -2.40 6.45
CA LEU A 194 3.94 -1.02 6.53
C LEU A 194 2.79 -0.05 6.86
N VAL A 195 1.63 -0.23 6.24
CA VAL A 195 0.42 0.55 6.59
C VAL A 195 0.04 0.36 8.06
N LEU A 196 0.14 -0.85 8.60
CA LEU A 196 -0.07 -1.12 10.02
C LEU A 196 0.96 -0.37 10.89
N ALA A 197 2.25 -0.59 10.61
CA ALA A 197 3.36 -0.03 11.38
C ALA A 197 3.34 1.51 11.37
N VAL A 198 3.29 2.12 10.19
CA VAL A 198 3.24 3.57 10.00
C VAL A 198 1.90 4.14 10.46
N GLY A 199 0.80 3.42 10.25
CA GLY A 199 -0.54 3.84 10.64
C GLY A 199 -0.68 4.01 12.15
N PHE A 200 -0.12 3.09 12.95
CA PHE A 200 -0.07 3.22 14.41
C PHE A 200 0.82 4.36 14.91
N ARG A 201 1.67 4.93 14.05
CA ARG A 201 2.39 6.17 14.36
C ARG A 201 1.61 7.41 13.91
N LEU A 202 1.12 7.43 12.68
CA LEU A 202 0.48 8.60 12.08
C LEU A 202 -0.91 8.87 12.62
N PHE A 203 -1.79 7.87 12.56
CA PHE A 203 -3.22 8.10 12.78
C PHE A 203 -3.55 8.49 14.22
N PRO A 204 -2.90 7.95 15.26
CA PRO A 204 -3.07 8.46 16.63
C PRO A 204 -2.73 9.94 16.77
N ARG A 205 -1.78 10.45 15.99
CA ARG A 205 -1.38 11.87 16.01
C ARG A 205 -2.37 12.73 15.24
N PHE A 206 -2.82 12.27 14.07
CA PHE A 206 -3.85 12.99 13.31
C PHE A 206 -5.20 13.02 14.03
N LEU A 207 -5.59 11.92 14.69
CA LEU A 207 -6.85 11.79 15.41
C LEU A 207 -6.77 12.32 16.84
N VAL A 208 -5.58 12.71 17.32
CA VAL A 208 -5.36 13.18 18.69
C VAL A 208 -5.96 12.20 19.72
N ALA A 209 -5.74 10.91 19.48
CA ALA A 209 -6.30 9.83 20.28
C ALA A 209 -5.28 8.68 20.45
N HIS A 210 -5.52 7.78 21.41
CA HIS A 210 -4.63 6.67 21.73
C HIS A 210 -5.29 5.33 21.44
N PRO A 211 -4.61 4.41 20.71
CA PRO A 211 -5.09 3.06 20.54
C PRO A 211 -4.76 2.22 21.78
N PRO A 212 -5.52 1.16 22.09
CA PRO A 212 -5.16 0.22 23.15
C PRO A 212 -3.81 -0.43 22.84
N ARG A 213 -2.84 -0.35 23.76
CA ARG A 213 -1.47 -0.86 23.54
C ARG A 213 -1.46 -2.35 23.19
N ALA A 214 -2.18 -3.17 23.95
CA ALA A 214 -2.27 -4.61 23.72
C ALA A 214 -2.74 -4.94 22.29
N LEU A 215 -3.73 -4.20 21.78
CA LEU A 215 -4.22 -4.36 20.42
C LEU A 215 -3.13 -4.05 19.38
N VAL A 216 -2.30 -3.02 19.60
CA VAL A 216 -1.16 -2.71 18.72
C VAL A 216 -0.17 -3.86 18.66
N PHE A 217 0.20 -4.43 19.81
CA PHE A 217 1.14 -5.57 19.86
C PHE A 217 0.59 -6.79 19.11
N VAL A 218 -0.68 -7.13 19.34
CA VAL A 218 -1.34 -8.25 18.66
C VAL A 218 -1.36 -8.03 17.15
N VAL A 219 -1.77 -6.83 16.70
CA VAL A 219 -1.87 -6.51 15.27
C VAL A 219 -0.51 -6.55 14.59
N LEU A 220 0.51 -5.92 15.18
CA LEU A 220 1.84 -5.88 14.57
C LEU A 220 2.53 -7.25 14.63
N GLY A 221 2.35 -8.01 15.71
CA GLY A 221 2.84 -9.38 15.80
C GLY A 221 2.19 -10.28 14.74
N ALA A 222 0.87 -10.23 14.62
CA ALA A 222 0.13 -11.00 13.63
C ALA A 222 0.51 -10.60 12.19
N GLY A 223 0.53 -9.30 11.88
CA GLY A 223 0.90 -8.81 10.54
C GLY A 223 2.37 -9.06 10.18
N SER A 224 3.22 -9.32 11.18
CA SER A 224 4.64 -9.68 10.97
C SER A 224 4.84 -11.15 10.60
N VAL A 225 3.85 -12.02 10.85
CA VAL A 225 3.98 -13.48 10.66
C VAL A 225 2.99 -14.00 9.61
N GLY A 226 1.76 -13.50 9.63
CA GLY A 226 0.67 -13.87 8.72
C GLY A 226 1.06 -13.91 7.24
N PRO A 227 1.78 -12.91 6.69
CA PRO A 227 2.13 -12.89 5.28
C PRO A 227 3.07 -14.02 4.87
N ALA A 228 4.01 -14.41 5.74
CA ALA A 228 4.92 -15.52 5.48
C ALA A 228 4.18 -16.86 5.51
N LEU A 229 3.30 -17.06 6.51
CA LEU A 229 2.48 -18.27 6.62
C LEU A 229 1.55 -18.42 5.41
N LEU A 230 0.88 -17.34 4.99
CA LEU A 230 0.06 -17.34 3.78
C LEU A 230 0.89 -17.63 2.53
N ALA A 231 2.03 -16.97 2.35
CA ALA A 231 2.87 -17.20 1.19
C ALA A 231 3.37 -18.65 1.10
N ALA A 232 3.73 -19.26 2.23
CA ALA A 232 4.18 -20.65 2.30
C ALA A 232 3.02 -21.66 2.15
N GLY A 233 1.85 -21.35 2.71
CA GLY A 233 0.68 -22.23 2.75
C GLY A 233 -0.30 -22.07 1.60
N LEU A 234 -0.03 -21.22 0.60
CA LEU A 234 -0.99 -20.86 -0.46
C LEU A 234 -1.55 -22.05 -1.28
N ASP A 235 -0.90 -23.21 -1.24
CA ASP A 235 -1.37 -24.43 -1.90
C ASP A 235 -2.58 -25.06 -1.19
N GLY A 236 -2.81 -24.76 0.09
CA GLY A 236 -3.93 -25.28 0.86
C GLY A 236 -3.54 -25.83 2.23
N GLY A 237 -4.46 -26.60 2.83
CA GLY A 237 -4.24 -27.31 4.08
C GLY A 237 -4.17 -26.43 5.34
N PRO A 238 -3.71 -27.00 6.47
CA PRO A 238 -3.71 -26.31 7.77
C PRO A 238 -2.88 -25.03 7.79
N LEU A 239 -1.77 -24.98 7.04
CA LEU A 239 -0.90 -23.81 6.97
C LEU A 239 -1.59 -22.62 6.30
N LEU A 240 -2.41 -22.86 5.26
CA LEU A 240 -3.24 -21.81 4.66
C LEU A 240 -4.20 -21.22 5.68
N VAL A 241 -4.90 -22.08 6.43
CA VAL A 241 -5.88 -21.67 7.43
C VAL A 241 -5.21 -20.88 8.55
N ALA A 242 -4.10 -21.38 9.09
CA ALA A 242 -3.34 -20.69 10.11
C ALA A 242 -2.85 -19.31 9.63
N GLY A 243 -2.25 -19.24 8.44
CA GLY A 243 -1.84 -17.97 7.84
C GLY A 243 -3.00 -17.00 7.63
N ALA A 244 -4.15 -17.49 7.15
CA ALA A 244 -5.34 -16.68 6.93
C ALA A 244 -5.92 -16.14 8.24
N VAL A 245 -5.98 -16.95 9.30
CA VAL A 245 -6.43 -16.53 10.63
C VAL A 245 -5.49 -15.47 11.21
N VAL A 246 -4.18 -15.70 11.16
CA VAL A 246 -3.18 -14.75 11.67
C VAL A 246 -3.25 -13.42 10.90
N GLU A 247 -3.31 -13.46 9.58
CA GLU A 247 -3.43 -12.23 8.77
C GLU A 247 -4.77 -11.51 9.02
N ALA A 248 -5.86 -12.26 9.17
CA ALA A 248 -7.18 -11.69 9.51
C ALA A 248 -7.13 -10.97 10.86
N VAL A 249 -6.48 -11.52 11.88
CA VAL A 249 -6.28 -10.85 13.17
C VAL A 249 -5.58 -9.51 13.00
N ALA A 250 -4.55 -9.43 12.14
CA ALA A 250 -3.85 -8.19 11.87
C ALA A 250 -4.77 -7.14 11.22
N ILE A 251 -5.47 -7.51 10.15
CA ILE A 251 -6.32 -6.58 9.38
C ILE A 251 -7.54 -6.14 10.21
N LEU A 252 -8.25 -7.08 10.84
CA LEU A 252 -9.43 -6.79 11.67
C LEU A 252 -9.06 -6.01 12.92
N GLY A 253 -7.95 -6.36 13.57
CA GLY A 253 -7.46 -5.62 14.74
C GLY A 253 -7.05 -4.19 14.40
N PHE A 254 -6.45 -3.97 13.23
CA PHE A 254 -6.16 -2.61 12.75
C PHE A 254 -7.43 -1.83 12.45
N ALA A 255 -8.42 -2.47 11.82
CA ALA A 255 -9.72 -1.84 11.55
C ALA A 255 -10.43 -1.44 12.86
N LEU A 256 -10.41 -2.31 13.86
CA LEU A 256 -10.91 -2.02 15.21
C LEU A 256 -10.16 -0.85 15.84
N ALA A 257 -8.82 -0.87 15.83
CA ALA A 257 -8.00 0.18 16.41
C ALA A 257 -8.25 1.54 15.74
N TYR A 258 -8.30 1.57 14.41
CA TYR A 258 -8.61 2.79 13.66
C TYR A 258 -10.03 3.28 13.93
N GLY A 259 -11.02 2.37 13.96
CA GLY A 259 -12.40 2.71 14.31
C GLY A 259 -12.53 3.32 15.71
N LEU A 260 -11.81 2.78 16.69
CA LEU A 260 -11.75 3.32 18.06
C LEU A 260 -11.12 4.72 18.09
N LEU A 261 -10.00 4.93 17.40
CA LEU A 261 -9.37 6.24 17.28
C LEU A 261 -10.32 7.24 16.62
N TYR A 262 -10.95 6.84 15.52
CA TYR A 262 -11.87 7.67 14.76
C TYR A 262 -13.07 8.09 15.61
N ARG A 263 -13.68 7.17 16.36
CA ARG A 263 -14.82 7.44 17.25
C ARG A 263 -14.48 8.44 18.35
N ARG A 264 -13.25 8.42 18.86
CA ARG A 264 -12.77 9.24 20.00
C ARG A 264 -12.24 10.63 19.61
N SER A 265 -12.34 11.02 18.34
CA SER A 265 -11.67 12.22 17.81
C SER A 265 -12.64 13.22 17.17
N ASP A 266 -12.22 14.49 17.05
CA ASP A 266 -12.87 15.49 16.22
C ASP A 266 -12.57 15.26 14.72
N ARG A 267 -13.32 14.34 14.14
CA ARG A 267 -13.04 13.63 12.88
C ARG A 267 -13.57 14.28 11.59
N ARG A 268 -13.41 15.58 11.41
CA ARG A 268 -14.02 16.27 10.25
C ARG A 268 -13.24 16.16 8.93
N ARG A 269 -11.95 15.83 8.98
CA ARG A 269 -11.07 15.85 7.79
C ARG A 269 -11.34 14.67 6.84
N VAL A 270 -11.48 14.96 5.55
CA VAL A 270 -11.81 13.97 4.50
C VAL A 270 -10.78 12.84 4.42
N GLY A 271 -9.49 13.14 4.58
CA GLY A 271 -8.47 12.09 4.57
C GLY A 271 -8.66 11.03 5.66
N LEU A 272 -9.25 11.37 6.81
CA LEU A 272 -9.56 10.41 7.87
C LEU A 272 -10.76 9.52 7.53
N ARG A 273 -11.75 10.08 6.80
CA ARG A 273 -12.88 9.30 6.25
C ARG A 273 -12.42 8.31 5.19
N ALA A 274 -11.46 8.69 4.36
CA ALA A 274 -10.88 7.79 3.37
C ALA A 274 -10.17 6.60 4.02
N VAL A 275 -9.38 6.84 5.09
CA VAL A 275 -8.77 5.72 5.83
C VAL A 275 -9.83 4.87 6.52
N LEU A 276 -10.91 5.45 7.05
CA LEU A 276 -12.02 4.66 7.59
C LEU A 276 -12.64 3.74 6.53
N ALA A 277 -12.89 4.26 5.33
CA ALA A 277 -13.38 3.46 4.21
C ALA A 277 -12.37 2.38 3.80
N GLY A 278 -11.07 2.68 3.86
CA GLY A 278 -9.99 1.71 3.64
C GLY A 278 -10.03 0.56 4.64
N VAL A 279 -10.06 0.84 5.95
CA VAL A 279 -10.09 -0.24 6.94
C VAL A 279 -11.39 -1.06 6.87
N ALA A 280 -12.52 -0.43 6.51
CA ALA A 280 -13.76 -1.16 6.24
C ALA A 280 -13.63 -2.09 5.01
N ALA A 281 -12.98 -1.61 3.93
CA ALA A 281 -12.65 -2.45 2.79
C ALA A 281 -11.71 -3.60 3.16
N GLY A 282 -10.81 -3.40 4.14
CA GLY A 282 -9.97 -4.46 4.71
C GLY A 282 -10.78 -5.58 5.38
N VAL A 283 -11.86 -5.24 6.09
CA VAL A 283 -12.79 -6.24 6.63
C VAL A 283 -13.44 -7.05 5.50
N VAL A 284 -13.85 -6.39 4.41
CA VAL A 284 -14.40 -7.07 3.23
C VAL A 284 -13.34 -7.96 2.56
N THR A 285 -12.09 -7.51 2.45
CA THR A 285 -10.96 -8.32 1.95
C THR A 285 -10.80 -9.61 2.75
N VAL A 286 -10.89 -9.53 4.08
CA VAL A 286 -10.85 -10.71 4.97
C VAL A 286 -12.05 -11.62 4.72
N GLY A 287 -13.27 -11.08 4.62
CA GLY A 287 -14.46 -11.88 4.29
C GLY A 287 -14.34 -12.63 2.96
N LEU A 288 -13.83 -11.96 1.92
CA LEU A 288 -13.55 -12.58 0.63
C LEU A 288 -12.43 -13.64 0.75
N ALA A 289 -11.39 -13.38 1.53
CA ALA A 289 -10.33 -14.35 1.78
C ALA A 289 -10.86 -15.61 2.50
N THR A 290 -11.74 -15.44 3.49
CA THR A 290 -12.44 -16.55 4.18
C THR A 290 -13.19 -17.42 3.17
N HIS A 291 -13.93 -16.81 2.23
CA HIS A 291 -14.56 -17.57 1.15
C HIS A 291 -13.53 -18.34 0.30
N LEU A 292 -12.40 -17.70 -0.06
CA LEU A 292 -11.35 -18.36 -0.85
C LEU A 292 -10.67 -19.53 -0.13
N VAL A 293 -10.64 -19.50 1.21
CA VAL A 293 -10.06 -20.54 2.06
C VAL A 293 -11.03 -21.71 2.28
N PHE A 294 -12.29 -21.42 2.59
CA PHE A 294 -13.24 -22.44 3.06
C PHE A 294 -14.27 -22.90 2.03
N VAL A 295 -14.59 -22.08 1.03
CA VAL A 295 -15.64 -22.38 0.04
C VAL A 295 -15.03 -22.70 -1.32
N GLY A 296 -14.14 -21.83 -1.81
CA GLY A 296 -13.48 -22.06 -3.08
C GLY A 296 -12.99 -20.79 -3.78
N ARG A 297 -12.19 -21.00 -4.83
CA ARG A 297 -11.41 -19.97 -5.53
C ARG A 297 -12.05 -19.52 -6.85
N ALA A 298 -13.35 -19.21 -6.82
CA ALA A 298 -14.05 -18.70 -7.99
C ALA A 298 -13.34 -17.43 -8.54
N PRO A 299 -13.12 -17.31 -9.87
CA PRO A 299 -12.36 -16.20 -10.45
C PRO A 299 -12.88 -14.80 -10.08
N ALA A 300 -14.19 -14.65 -9.97
CA ALA A 300 -14.83 -13.41 -9.55
C ALA A 300 -14.47 -13.02 -8.10
N VAL A 301 -14.47 -13.99 -7.18
CA VAL A 301 -14.10 -13.77 -5.76
C VAL A 301 -12.62 -13.45 -5.63
N VAL A 302 -11.75 -14.14 -6.39
CA VAL A 302 -10.31 -13.82 -6.44
C VAL A 302 -10.10 -12.38 -6.94
N THR A 303 -10.88 -11.96 -7.94
CA THR A 303 -10.82 -10.61 -8.50
C THR A 303 -11.21 -9.56 -7.48
N LEU A 304 -12.36 -9.75 -6.84
CA LEU A 304 -12.83 -8.85 -5.79
C LEU A 304 -11.86 -8.82 -4.60
N HIS A 305 -11.28 -9.96 -4.21
CA HIS A 305 -10.33 -10.03 -3.10
C HIS A 305 -9.14 -9.09 -3.32
N TYR A 306 -8.47 -9.17 -4.48
CA TYR A 306 -7.32 -8.29 -4.72
C TYR A 306 -7.73 -6.84 -4.99
N GLN A 307 -8.91 -6.58 -5.57
CA GLN A 307 -9.40 -5.20 -5.76
C GLN A 307 -9.73 -4.53 -4.42
N PHE A 308 -10.45 -5.22 -3.54
CA PHE A 308 -10.69 -4.74 -2.19
C PHE A 308 -9.39 -4.61 -1.40
N ALA A 309 -8.42 -5.52 -1.57
CA ALA A 309 -7.12 -5.40 -0.90
C ALA A 309 -6.31 -4.18 -1.39
N LEU A 310 -6.19 -4.00 -2.71
CA LEU A 310 -5.25 -3.04 -3.30
C LEU A 310 -5.87 -1.65 -3.55
N VAL A 311 -7.14 -1.58 -3.97
CA VAL A 311 -7.85 -0.31 -4.18
C VAL A 311 -8.60 0.10 -2.92
N GLY A 312 -9.23 -0.86 -2.23
CA GLY A 312 -9.97 -0.62 -1.00
C GLY A 312 -9.04 -0.39 0.18
N PHE A 313 -8.56 -1.45 0.81
CA PHE A 313 -7.78 -1.40 2.04
C PHE A 313 -6.51 -0.56 1.90
N LEU A 314 -5.56 -1.00 1.06
CA LEU A 314 -4.31 -0.28 0.86
C LEU A 314 -4.57 1.05 0.15
N GLY A 315 -5.37 1.04 -0.91
CA GLY A 315 -5.59 2.20 -1.76
C GLY A 315 -6.29 3.36 -1.05
N LEU A 316 -7.44 3.15 -0.42
CA LEU A 316 -8.15 4.22 0.30
C LEU A 316 -7.38 4.68 1.55
N THR A 317 -6.62 3.79 2.20
CA THR A 317 -5.72 4.19 3.29
C THR A 317 -4.59 5.09 2.79
N ILE A 318 -3.99 4.76 1.64
CA ILE A 318 -2.97 5.58 0.98
C ILE A 318 -3.56 6.92 0.53
N VAL A 319 -4.72 6.92 -0.13
CA VAL A 319 -5.45 8.13 -0.54
C VAL A 319 -5.70 9.02 0.68
N GLY A 320 -6.23 8.44 1.76
CA GLY A 320 -6.50 9.18 2.98
C GLY A 320 -5.26 9.78 3.64
N ALA A 321 -4.16 9.03 3.72
CA ALA A 321 -2.88 9.54 4.20
C ALA A 321 -2.31 10.62 3.27
N ALA A 322 -2.39 10.43 1.95
CA ALA A 322 -1.95 11.40 0.96
C ALA A 322 -2.71 12.72 1.09
N LEU A 323 -4.03 12.69 1.32
CA LEU A 323 -4.85 13.87 1.57
C LEU A 323 -4.53 14.56 2.91
N GLN A 324 -3.92 13.88 3.88
CA GLN A 324 -3.37 14.56 5.08
C GLN A 324 -2.06 15.27 4.76
N PHE A 325 -1.20 14.67 3.92
CA PHE A 325 0.09 15.27 3.54
C PHE A 325 -0.04 16.37 2.48
N TYR A 326 -1.07 16.27 1.63
CA TYR A 326 -1.39 17.18 0.54
C TYR A 326 -2.88 17.55 0.64
N PRO A 327 -3.26 18.42 1.60
CA PRO A 327 -4.65 18.78 1.80
C PRO A 327 -5.27 19.36 0.52
N PRO A 328 -6.51 19.00 0.13
CA PRO A 328 -7.15 19.51 -1.08
C PRO A 328 -7.14 21.03 -1.19
N SER A 329 -7.29 21.72 -0.07
CA SER A 329 -7.34 23.19 0.03
C SER A 329 -6.04 23.90 -0.34
N VAL A 330 -4.92 23.18 -0.47
CA VAL A 330 -3.66 23.77 -0.95
C VAL A 330 -3.54 23.73 -2.48
N GLY A 331 -4.47 23.06 -3.18
CA GLY A 331 -4.50 23.02 -4.64
C GLY A 331 -4.93 24.36 -5.23
N VAL A 332 -4.42 24.65 -6.44
CA VAL A 332 -4.65 25.92 -7.15
C VAL A 332 -5.66 25.82 -8.29
N TRP A 333 -6.16 24.62 -8.60
CA TRP A 333 -7.08 24.40 -9.72
C TRP A 333 -8.55 24.44 -9.26
N PRO A 334 -9.49 24.83 -10.14
CA PRO A 334 -10.90 24.95 -9.81
C PRO A 334 -11.49 23.69 -9.14
N GLY A 335 -12.17 23.87 -8.02
CA GLY A 335 -12.78 22.73 -7.30
C GLY A 335 -11.80 21.91 -6.47
N SER A 336 -10.55 22.34 -6.29
CA SER A 336 -9.59 21.71 -5.36
C SER A 336 -9.98 22.00 -3.91
N ASN A 337 -10.90 21.19 -3.37
CA ASN A 337 -11.45 21.37 -2.03
C ASN A 337 -11.90 20.03 -1.43
N ASP A 338 -12.31 20.08 -0.16
CA ASP A 338 -12.74 18.90 0.60
C ASP A 338 -13.99 18.23 0.01
N ARG A 339 -14.87 18.95 -0.68
CA ARG A 339 -16.07 18.34 -1.31
C ARG A 339 -15.67 17.43 -2.46
N THR A 340 -14.79 17.90 -3.35
CA THR A 340 -14.26 17.09 -4.46
C THR A 340 -13.45 15.89 -3.97
N ALA A 341 -12.68 16.09 -2.90
CA ALA A 341 -11.96 15.00 -2.25
C ALA A 341 -12.91 13.94 -1.67
N LEU A 342 -13.99 14.38 -1.01
CA LEU A 342 -15.00 13.47 -0.48
C LEU A 342 -15.72 12.72 -1.60
N ALA A 343 -16.12 13.42 -2.67
CA ALA A 343 -16.75 12.79 -3.82
C ALA A 343 -15.84 11.71 -4.43
N SER A 344 -14.56 12.01 -4.60
CA SER A 344 -13.57 11.07 -5.17
C SER A 344 -13.39 9.82 -4.30
N VAL A 345 -13.28 10.00 -2.98
CA VAL A 345 -13.18 8.91 -2.01
C VAL A 345 -14.47 8.07 -1.97
N SER A 346 -15.63 8.71 -1.98
CA SER A 346 -16.93 8.03 -2.02
C SER A 346 -17.09 7.21 -3.29
N LEU A 347 -16.71 7.76 -4.45
CA LEU A 347 -16.76 7.06 -5.74
C LEU A 347 -15.86 5.81 -5.75
N LEU A 348 -14.65 5.90 -5.19
CA LEU A 348 -13.77 4.74 -5.02
C LEU A 348 -14.41 3.67 -4.12
N ALA A 349 -14.90 4.06 -2.94
CA ALA A 349 -15.44 3.13 -1.95
C ALA A 349 -16.75 2.49 -2.41
N VAL A 350 -17.73 3.31 -2.83
CA VAL A 350 -19.03 2.83 -3.33
C VAL A 350 -18.86 2.04 -4.62
N GLY A 351 -17.94 2.45 -5.51
CA GLY A 351 -17.66 1.71 -6.73
C GLY A 351 -17.13 0.29 -6.49
N LEU A 352 -16.36 0.06 -5.41
CA LEU A 352 -15.98 -1.30 -4.99
C LEU A 352 -17.18 -2.08 -4.44
N LEU A 353 -18.06 -1.45 -3.66
CA LEU A 353 -19.28 -2.09 -3.16
C LEU A 353 -20.24 -2.47 -4.30
N CYS A 354 -20.37 -1.62 -5.33
CA CYS A 354 -21.13 -1.95 -6.54
C CYS A 354 -20.53 -3.15 -7.29
N GLN A 355 -19.20 -3.26 -7.36
CA GLN A 355 -18.55 -4.44 -7.92
C GLN A 355 -18.81 -5.72 -7.11
N LEU A 356 -18.85 -5.62 -5.78
CA LEU A 356 -19.25 -6.73 -4.91
C LEU A 356 -20.73 -7.11 -5.11
N ALA A 357 -21.64 -6.13 -5.16
CA ALA A 357 -23.05 -6.35 -5.43
C ALA A 357 -23.29 -6.97 -6.82
N GLY A 358 -22.39 -6.70 -7.77
CA GLY A 358 -22.40 -7.30 -9.10
C GLY A 358 -22.23 -8.82 -9.15
N LEU A 359 -21.95 -9.48 -8.02
CA LEU A 359 -22.07 -10.93 -7.89
C LEU A 359 -23.52 -11.42 -8.00
N VAL A 360 -24.50 -10.56 -7.64
CA VAL A 360 -25.93 -10.91 -7.62
C VAL A 360 -26.82 -9.92 -8.36
N VAL A 361 -26.32 -8.70 -8.65
CA VAL A 361 -27.07 -7.65 -9.35
C VAL A 361 -26.45 -7.40 -10.74
N PRO A 362 -27.16 -7.71 -11.84
CA PRO A 362 -26.69 -7.42 -13.20
C PRO A 362 -26.33 -5.94 -13.39
N GLY A 363 -25.23 -5.66 -14.09
CA GLY A 363 -24.80 -4.30 -14.41
C GLY A 363 -24.07 -3.55 -13.27
N ALA A 364 -24.23 -3.95 -12.00
CA ALA A 364 -23.61 -3.24 -10.87
C ALA A 364 -22.07 -3.22 -10.95
N THR A 365 -21.44 -4.28 -11.48
CA THR A 365 -19.99 -4.33 -11.73
C THR A 365 -19.53 -3.23 -12.71
N ALA A 366 -20.28 -2.99 -13.78
CA ALA A 366 -19.91 -1.99 -14.78
C ALA A 366 -20.00 -0.57 -14.19
N VAL A 367 -21.09 -0.26 -13.51
CA VAL A 367 -21.28 1.00 -12.77
C VAL A 367 -20.18 1.20 -11.74
N GLY A 368 -19.85 0.16 -10.98
CA GLY A 368 -18.80 0.20 -9.97
C GLY A 368 -17.42 0.50 -10.54
N ARG A 369 -17.08 -0.07 -11.70
CA ARG A 369 -15.81 0.22 -12.39
C ARG A 369 -15.73 1.67 -12.87
N LEU A 370 -16.82 2.22 -13.42
CA LEU A 370 -16.88 3.63 -13.83
C LEU A 370 -16.76 4.58 -12.64
N ALA A 371 -17.42 4.26 -11.52
CA ALA A 371 -17.30 5.02 -10.29
C ALA A 371 -15.85 5.00 -9.76
N VAL A 372 -15.20 3.84 -9.73
CA VAL A 372 -13.79 3.74 -9.32
C VAL A 372 -12.87 4.54 -10.24
N LEU A 373 -13.10 4.53 -11.56
CA LEU A 373 -12.37 5.36 -12.51
C LEU A 373 -12.53 6.85 -12.22
N ALA A 374 -13.77 7.32 -12.08
CA ALA A 374 -14.06 8.72 -11.78
C ALA A 374 -13.40 9.15 -10.45
N GLY A 375 -13.46 8.32 -9.42
CA GLY A 375 -12.81 8.56 -8.13
C GLY A 375 -11.29 8.58 -8.21
N ALA A 376 -10.69 7.68 -9.00
CA ALA A 376 -9.24 7.65 -9.24
C ALA A 376 -8.75 8.91 -9.97
N VAL A 377 -9.49 9.35 -11.00
CA VAL A 377 -9.20 10.59 -11.75
C VAL A 377 -9.31 11.80 -10.83
N GLY A 378 -10.38 11.89 -10.02
CA GLY A 378 -10.55 12.97 -9.06
C GLY A 378 -9.44 13.01 -8.00
N TYR A 379 -8.99 11.86 -7.49
CA TYR A 379 -7.82 11.79 -6.61
C TYR A 379 -6.54 12.28 -7.29
N ALA A 380 -6.26 11.82 -8.52
CA ALA A 380 -5.09 12.25 -9.27
C ALA A 380 -5.11 13.76 -9.57
N TYR A 381 -6.28 14.30 -9.93
CA TYR A 381 -6.51 15.72 -10.15
C TYR A 381 -6.16 16.56 -8.92
N LEU A 382 -6.67 16.18 -7.74
CA LEU A 382 -6.42 16.89 -6.48
C LEU A 382 -4.93 16.89 -6.10
N LEU A 383 -4.26 15.75 -6.28
CA LEU A 383 -2.81 15.66 -6.04
C LEU A 383 -2.02 16.54 -7.01
N ALA A 384 -2.33 16.47 -8.30
CA ALA A 384 -1.65 17.28 -9.30
C ALA A 384 -1.82 18.77 -9.01
N SER A 385 -3.03 19.20 -8.65
CA SER A 385 -3.29 20.58 -8.23
C SER A 385 -2.46 21.00 -7.01
N ALA A 386 -2.40 20.16 -5.98
CA ALA A 386 -1.59 20.41 -4.77
C ALA A 386 -0.08 20.38 -5.06
N PHE A 387 0.37 19.64 -6.06
CA PHE A 387 1.78 19.57 -6.45
C PHE A 387 2.22 20.79 -7.24
N VAL A 388 1.36 21.32 -8.12
CA VAL A 388 1.59 22.58 -8.85
C VAL A 388 1.73 23.74 -7.87
N ALA A 389 0.88 23.81 -6.84
CA ALA A 389 0.95 24.84 -5.80
C ALA A 389 2.26 24.84 -4.98
N ARG A 390 3.04 23.76 -5.03
CA ARG A 390 4.29 23.55 -4.28
C ARG A 390 5.50 23.34 -5.20
N GLY A 391 5.31 23.47 -6.51
CA GLY A 391 6.33 23.34 -7.56
C GLY A 391 7.08 24.64 -7.69
#